data_AF-A0A954RKM2-F1
#
_entry.id   AF-A0A954RKM2-F1
#
_cell.length_a   1.000
_cell.length_b   1.000
_cell.length_c   1.000
_cell.angle_alpha   90.00
_cell.angle_beta   90.00
_cell.angle_gamma   90.00
#
_symmetry.space_group_name_H-M   'P 1'
#
loop_
_entity.id
_entity.type
_entity.pdbx_description
1 polymer ?
#
loop_
_entity_poly.entity_id
_entity_poly.type
_entity_poly.pdbx_seq_one_letter_code
_entity_poly.pdbx_strand_id
1 'polypeptide(L)' 'MKKVGVVGWRGMVGSVLMDRMRAEGDFKGIDAIFYTTSQAGQAGPDVGQGTRPLLSATDLDALGQ' A
#
# COMPACT_ATOMS: atom_id res chain seq x y z
N MET A 1 -11.57 10.09 -5.15
CA MET A 1 -11.02 9.13 -4.18
C MET A 1 -9.75 9.72 -3.59
N LYS A 2 -9.49 9.54 -2.29
CA LYS A 2 -8.21 10.00 -1.69
C LYS A 2 -7.10 9.01 -2.04
N LYS A 3 -5.96 9.51 -2.50
CA LYS A 3 -4.74 8.72 -2.67
C LYS A 3 -4.13 8.47 -1.29
N VAL A 4 -3.79 7.23 -0.97
CA VAL A 4 -3.23 6.86 0.32
C VAL A 4 -1.98 6.02 0.09
N GLY A 5 -0.83 6.54 0.51
CA GLY A 5 0.43 5.80 0.53
C GLY A 5 0.51 4.89 1.75
N VAL A 6 0.79 3.61 1.54
CA VAL A 6 0.95 2.62 2.61
C VAL A 6 2.39 2.11 2.63
N VAL A 7 3.11 2.46 3.70
CA VAL A 7 4.49 2.02 3.99
C VAL A 7 4.46 1.06 5.19
N GLY A 8 5.33 0.05 5.20
CA GLY A 8 5.45 -0.87 6.35
C GLY A 8 4.33 -1.92 6.48
N TRP A 9 3.48 -2.07 5.46
CA TRP A 9 2.35 -3.00 5.43
C TRP A 9 2.74 -4.49 5.52
N ARG A 10 4.01 -4.84 5.30
CA ARG A 10 4.53 -6.22 5.41
C ARG A 10 5.03 -6.59 6.81
N GLY A 11 5.20 -5.62 7.70
CA GLY A 11 5.61 -5.87 9.09
C GLY A 11 4.47 -6.42 9.94
N MET A 12 4.76 -6.85 11.17
CA MET A 12 3.76 -7.45 12.09
C MET A 12 2.50 -6.57 12.27
N VAL A 13 2.67 -5.26 12.48
CA VAL A 13 1.53 -4.33 12.62
C VAL A 13 0.86 -4.09 11.27
N GLY A 14 1.65 -3.94 10.21
CA GLY A 14 1.16 -3.70 8.86
C GLY A 14 0.28 -4.83 8.33
N SER A 15 0.65 -6.09 8.57
CA SER A 15 -0.14 -7.23 8.11
C SER A 15 -1.51 -7.28 8.79
N VAL A 16 -1.57 -7.00 10.10
CA VAL A 16 -2.85 -6.93 10.83
C VAL A 16 -3.71 -5.77 10.34
N LEU A 17 -3.11 -4.61 10.08
CA LEU A 17 -3.80 -3.48 9.47
C LEU A 17 -4.41 -3.86 8.12
N MET A 18 -3.64 -4.52 7.24
CA MET A 18 -4.11 -4.96 5.93
C MET A 18 -5.32 -5.90 6.03
N ASP A 19 -5.30 -6.84 6.98
CA ASP A 19 -6.40 -7.78 7.18
C ASP A 19 -7.66 -7.08 7.69
N ARG A 20 -7.52 -6.13 8.65
CA ARG A 20 -8.64 -5.33 9.14
C ARG A 20 -9.23 -4.44 8.05
N MET A 21 -8.39 -3.74 7.27
CA MET A 21 -8.86 -2.89 6.17
C MET A 21 -9.59 -3.68 5.08
N ARG A 22 -9.19 -4.93 4.81
CA ARG A 22 -9.93 -5.81 3.90
C ARG A 22 -11.27 -6.24 4.51
N ALA A 23 -11.27 -6.64 5.78
CA ALA A 23 -12.47 -7.09 6.48
C ALA A 23 -13.55 -6.01 6.57
N GLU A 24 -13.15 -4.76 6.83
CA GLU A 24 -14.05 -3.60 6.91
C GLU A 24 -14.34 -2.96 5.53
N GLY A 25 -13.64 -3.38 4.48
CA GLY A 25 -13.85 -2.88 3.11
C GLY A 25 -13.28 -1.47 2.85
N ASP A 26 -12.33 -1.02 3.67
CA ASP A 26 -11.76 0.33 3.63
C ASP A 26 -11.11 0.67 2.28
N PHE A 27 -10.52 -0.34 1.61
CA PHE A 27 -9.92 -0.17 0.28
C PHE A 27 -10.93 0.25 -0.79
N LYS A 28 -12.24 0.07 -0.59
CA LYS A 28 -13.26 0.56 -1.54
C LYS A 28 -13.40 2.08 -1.53
N GLY A 29 -12.89 2.78 -0.51
CA GLY A 29 -13.01 4.23 -0.37
C GLY A 29 -11.76 5.03 -0.76
N ILE A 30 -10.64 4.36 -1.02
CA ILE A 30 -9.33 4.97 -1.24
C ILE A 30 -8.65 4.43 -2.50
N ASP A 31 -7.70 5.18 -3.05
CA ASP A 31 -6.74 4.69 -4.03
C ASP A 31 -5.43 4.35 -3.30
N ALA A 32 -5.21 3.06 -3.03
CA ALA A 32 -4.13 2.59 -2.15
C ALA A 32 -2.83 2.32 -2.92
N ILE A 33 -1.79 3.11 -2.65
CA ILE A 33 -0.48 3.01 -3.28
C ILE A 33 0.49 2.36 -2.28
N PHE A 34 1.12 1.25 -2.67
CA PHE A 34 1.99 0.49 -1.79
C PHE A 34 3.46 0.82 -2.02
N TYR A 35 4.14 1.12 -0.92
CA TYR A 35 5.55 1.45 -0.89
C TYR A 35 6.36 0.37 -0.17
N THR A 36 7.65 0.28 -0.48
CA THR A 36 8.57 -0.69 0.13
C THR A 36 9.99 -0.12 0.22
N THR A 37 10.75 -0.58 1.21
CA THR A 37 12.17 -0.23 1.38
C THR A 37 13.13 -1.23 0.73
N SER A 38 12.63 -2.41 0.28
CA SER A 38 13.51 -3.51 -0.16
C SER A 38 13.07 -4.23 -1.44
N GLN A 39 11.89 -3.94 -1.99
CA GLN A 39 11.28 -4.72 -3.08
C GLN A 39 10.66 -3.84 -4.18
N ALA A 40 11.20 -2.64 -4.40
CA ALA A 40 10.65 -1.72 -5.39
C ALA A 40 10.59 -2.36 -6.78
N GLY A 41 9.52 -2.11 -7.53
CA GLY A 41 9.25 -2.70 -8.85
C GLY A 41 8.62 -4.10 -8.82
N GLN A 42 8.61 -4.80 -7.69
CA GLN A 42 7.89 -6.08 -7.57
C GLN A 42 6.37 -5.87 -7.51
N ALA A 43 5.61 -6.93 -7.75
CA ALA A 43 4.16 -6.94 -7.62
C ALA A 43 3.72 -6.63 -6.17
N GLY A 44 2.86 -5.62 -6.00
CA GLY A 44 2.21 -5.30 -4.74
C GLY A 44 1.04 -6.23 -4.39
N PRO A 45 0.40 -6.03 -3.22
CA PRO A 45 -0.75 -6.82 -2.83
C PRO A 45 -1.99 -6.41 -3.66
N ASP A 46 -2.81 -7.39 -4.03
CA ASP A 46 -4.15 -7.10 -4.51
C ASP A 46 -5.08 -6.83 -3.32
N VAL A 47 -5.74 -5.68 -3.36
CA VAL A 47 -6.72 -5.22 -2.36
C VAL A 47 -8.12 -5.05 -2.98
N GLY A 48 -8.40 -5.74 -4.08
CA GLY A 48 -9.62 -5.59 -4.85
C GLY A 48 -9.58 -4.43 -5.85
N GLN A 49 -8.37 -3.91 -6.12
CA GLN A 49 -8.09 -2.86 -7.11
C GLN A 49 -7.11 -3.32 -8.20
N GLY A 50 -6.73 -4.61 -8.17
CA GLY A 50 -5.68 -5.15 -9.02
C GLY A 50 -4.27 -4.88 -8.47
N THR A 51 -3.31 -5.64 -8.97
CA THR A 51 -1.91 -5.55 -8.56
C THR A 51 -1.20 -4.41 -9.26
N ARG A 52 -0.50 -3.57 -8.49
CA ARG A 52 0.39 -2.51 -8.99
C ARG A 52 1.83 -2.75 -8.54
N PRO A 53 2.85 -2.33 -9.30
CA PRO A 53 4.24 -2.39 -8.85
C PRO A 53 4.45 -1.58 -7.57
N LEU A 54 5.28 -2.09 -6.67
CA LEU A 54 5.66 -1.41 -5.43
C LEU A 54 6.56 -0.21 -5.73
N LEU A 55 6.22 0.94 -5.14
CA LEU A 55 7.04 2.15 -5.22
C LEU A 55 8.10 2.18 -4.11
N SER A 56 9.17 2.96 -4.32
CA SER A 56 10.22 3.08 -3.31
C SER A 56 9.77 3.97 -2.15
N ALA A 57 9.85 3.46 -0.91
CA ALA A 57 9.57 4.24 0.29
C ALA A 57 10.65 5.28 0.62
N THR A 58 11.76 5.31 -0.12
CA THR A 58 12.83 6.31 0.02
C THR A 58 12.71 7.45 -1.00
N ASP A 59 11.71 7.41 -1.88
CA ASP A 59 11.42 8.47 -2.85
C ASP A 59 10.51 9.52 -2.18
N LEU A 60 11.13 10.61 -1.71
CA LEU A 60 10.43 11.67 -1.00
C LEU A 60 9.51 12.48 -1.92
N ASP A 61 9.84 12.59 -3.20
CA ASP A 61 9.02 13.30 -4.18
C ASP A 61 7.72 12.52 -4.43
N ALA A 62 7.80 11.19 -4.52
CA ALA A 62 6.62 10.34 -4.64
C ALA A 62 5.73 10.36 -3.37
N LEU A 63 6.35 10.44 -2.18
CA LEU A 63 5.63 10.50 -0.90
C LEU A 63 5.00 11.87 -0.60
N GLY A 64 5.55 12.94 -1.16
CA GLY A 64 5.10 14.32 -0.93
C GLY A 64 3.89 14.76 -1.76
N GLN A 65 3.32 13.89 -2.59
CA GLN A 65 2.19 14.19 -3.49
C GLN A 65 0.80 14.02 -2.85
#